data_AF-A0A931QHT4-F1
#
_entry.id   AF-A0A931QHT4-F1
#
_cell.length_a   1.000
_cell.length_b   1.000
_cell.length_c   1.000
_cell.angle_alpha   90.00
_cell.angle_beta   90.00
_cell.angle_gamma   90.00
#
_symmetry.space_group_name_H-M   'P 1'
#
loop_
_entity.id
_entity.type
_entity.pdbx_description
1 polymer ?
#
loop_
_entity_poly.entity_id
_entity_poly.type
_entity_poly.pdbx_seq_one_letter_code
_entity_poly.pdbx_strand_id
1 'polypeptide(L)'
;MTLEPAPTVPPLTVQVIGAVVRPGVYVFPVNSRVQDAVTAAGGMLAEANPNLINLAAKLEDGQQLDIPFVGGAAPTSTGPFVVLPTPGTGTANKANLVNINTATAEELDTLPGIGPATAQKIIDYRDQNGPFNQIEDIMNVPGIGPSTFDLVKDLITVY
;
A
#
# COMPACT_ATOMS: atom_id res chain seq x y z
N MET A 1 29.70 17.50 39.57
CA MET A 1 28.42 17.54 38.84
C MET A 1 27.97 16.11 38.61
N THR A 2 27.19 15.57 39.52
CA THR A 2 26.51 14.27 39.39
C THR A 2 25.25 14.49 38.58
N LEU A 3 25.24 14.01 37.33
CA LEU A 3 24.08 14.10 36.46
C LEU A 3 22.99 13.14 36.96
N GLU A 4 21.83 13.70 37.28
CA GLU A 4 20.63 13.02 37.71
C GLU A 4 20.16 12.02 36.62
N PRO A 5 19.74 10.79 36.98
CA PRO A 5 19.11 9.90 36.01
C PRO A 5 17.74 10.46 35.62
N ALA A 6 17.65 10.90 34.36
CA ALA A 6 16.47 11.43 33.68
C ALA A 6 15.30 10.41 33.69
N PRO A 7 14.04 10.87 33.59
CA PRO A 7 12.83 10.08 33.87
C PRO A 7 12.77 8.76 33.09
N THR A 8 12.41 7.68 33.80
CA THR A 8 12.07 6.36 33.25
C THR A 8 10.79 6.47 32.43
N VAL A 9 10.90 6.95 31.20
CA VAL A 9 9.82 6.86 30.23
C VAL A 9 9.85 5.45 29.65
N PRO A 10 8.72 4.72 29.60
CA PRO A 10 8.70 3.34 29.10
C PRO A 10 9.32 3.31 27.71
N PRO A 11 10.29 2.41 27.47
CA PRO A 11 10.98 2.37 26.20
C PRO A 11 10.05 1.79 25.13
N LEU A 12 10.07 2.41 23.96
CA LEU A 12 9.30 1.97 22.80
C LEU A 12 10.05 0.84 22.11
N THR A 13 9.36 -0.25 21.87
CA THR A 13 9.90 -1.38 21.13
C THR A 13 9.50 -1.25 19.68
N VAL A 14 10.46 -1.09 18.77
CA VAL A 14 10.21 -0.92 17.34
C VAL A 14 10.91 -2.00 16.57
N GLN A 15 10.18 -2.63 15.65
CA GLN A 15 10.70 -3.67 14.78
C GLN A 15 11.11 -3.04 13.46
N VAL A 16 12.40 -3.09 13.12
CA VAL A 16 12.92 -2.59 11.85
C VAL A 16 13.15 -3.78 10.92
N ILE A 17 12.52 -3.76 9.75
CA ILE A 17 12.64 -4.78 8.71
C ILE A 17 12.92 -4.15 7.35
N GLY A 18 13.36 -4.95 6.38
CA GLY A 18 13.62 -4.49 5.02
C GLY A 18 15.08 -4.12 4.78
N ALA A 19 15.30 -3.04 4.02
CA ALA A 19 16.61 -2.61 3.51
C ALA A 19 17.52 -1.92 4.55
N VAL A 20 17.72 -2.55 5.71
CA VAL A 20 18.61 -2.06 6.79
C VAL A 20 19.74 -3.02 7.07
N VAL A 21 20.87 -2.51 7.59
CA VAL A 21 22.08 -3.32 7.83
C VAL A 21 21.81 -4.42 8.86
N ARG A 22 21.01 -4.12 9.88
CA ARG A 22 20.59 -5.07 10.92
C ARG A 22 19.09 -4.98 11.14
N PRO A 23 18.29 -5.74 10.40
CA PRO A 23 16.87 -5.88 10.71
C PRO A 23 16.74 -6.58 12.06
N GLY A 24 15.84 -6.09 12.90
CA GLY A 24 15.71 -6.55 14.26
C GLY A 24 14.80 -5.66 15.10
N VAL A 25 14.61 -6.08 16.33
CA VAL A 25 13.83 -5.32 17.31
C VAL A 25 14.77 -4.44 18.11
N TYR A 26 14.46 -3.15 18.15
CA TYR A 26 15.24 -2.13 18.83
C TYR A 26 14.37 -1.38 19.83
N VAL A 27 15.03 -0.86 20.86
CA VAL A 27 14.39 -0.27 22.03
C VAL A 27 14.82 1.20 22.09
N PHE A 28 13.85 2.12 21.99
CA PHE A 28 14.10 3.56 21.88
C PHE A 28 13.37 4.37 22.96
N PRO A 29 13.89 5.55 23.34
CA PRO A 29 13.16 6.45 24.22
C PRO A 29 11.91 7.03 23.52
N VAL A 30 10.87 7.34 24.30
CA VAL A 30 9.67 8.00 23.78
C VAL A 30 10.04 9.35 23.15
N ASN A 31 9.44 9.67 22.00
CA ASN A 31 9.81 10.77 21.08
C ASN A 31 11.01 10.51 20.15
N SER A 32 11.55 9.29 20.12
CA SER A 32 12.47 8.91 19.03
C SER A 32 11.78 8.99 17.68
N ARG A 33 12.56 9.27 16.63
CA ARG A 33 12.06 9.40 15.25
C ARG A 33 12.51 8.23 14.40
N VAL A 34 11.81 7.98 13.30
CA VAL A 34 12.09 6.87 12.38
C VAL A 34 13.55 6.85 11.95
N GLN A 35 14.16 8.02 11.72
CA GLN A 35 15.60 8.17 11.45
C GLN A 35 16.53 7.54 12.53
N ASP A 36 16.14 7.59 13.80
CA ASP A 36 16.94 7.11 14.92
C ASP A 36 16.92 5.57 14.93
N ALA A 37 15.76 5.00 14.62
CA ALA A 37 15.58 3.56 14.43
C ALA A 37 16.47 3.01 13.31
N VAL A 38 16.50 3.73 12.20
CA VAL A 38 17.32 3.41 11.03
C VAL A 38 18.81 3.52 11.35
N THR A 39 19.20 4.55 12.11
CA THR A 39 20.59 4.76 12.52
C THR A 39 21.06 3.64 13.45
N ALA A 40 20.23 3.26 14.43
CA ALA A 40 20.49 2.14 15.34
C ALA A 40 20.48 0.77 14.65
N ALA A 41 19.70 0.62 13.57
CA ALA A 41 19.74 -0.53 12.66
C ALA A 41 21.03 -0.59 11.82
N GLY A 42 21.98 0.33 12.03
CA GLY A 42 23.27 0.38 11.33
C GLY A 42 23.23 1.21 10.05
N GLY A 43 22.19 2.02 9.86
CA GLY A 43 21.93 2.77 8.65
C GLY A 43 21.10 1.99 7.63
N MET A 44 20.60 2.70 6.63
CA MET A 44 19.95 2.11 5.47
C MET A 44 20.99 1.49 4.54
N LEU A 45 20.65 0.37 3.89
CA LEU A 45 21.44 -0.09 2.75
C LEU A 45 21.37 0.95 1.61
N ALA A 46 22.37 0.95 0.72
CA ALA A 46 22.33 1.77 -0.51
C ALA A 46 21.11 1.43 -1.39
N GLU A 47 20.61 0.21 -1.23
CA GLU A 47 19.40 -0.32 -1.85
C GLU A 47 18.13 0.05 -1.07
N ALA A 48 18.13 0.99 -0.12
CA ALA A 48 16.92 1.41 0.58
C ALA A 48 16.29 2.65 -0.06
N ASN A 49 14.96 2.73 -0.04
CA ASN A 49 14.23 3.90 -0.49
C ASN A 49 13.73 4.78 0.67
N PRO A 50 14.48 5.81 1.07
CA PRO A 50 14.04 6.74 2.11
C PRO A 50 12.88 7.65 1.67
N ASN A 51 12.58 7.76 0.36
CA ASN A 51 11.46 8.59 -0.10
C ASN A 51 10.09 7.95 0.14
N LEU A 52 10.05 6.63 0.35
CA LEU A 52 8.81 5.90 0.62
C LEU A 52 8.48 5.83 2.12
N ILE A 53 9.37 6.31 3.00
CA ILE A 53 9.20 6.27 4.44
C ILE A 53 9.34 7.67 5.05
N ASN A 54 8.45 8.02 5.98
CA ASN A 54 8.56 9.28 6.70
C ASN A 54 9.59 9.16 7.84
N LEU A 55 10.86 9.48 7.54
CA LEU A 55 11.97 9.48 8.51
C LEU A 55 11.76 10.43 9.70
N ALA A 56 10.94 11.48 9.51
CA ALA A 56 10.64 12.46 10.54
C ALA A 56 9.47 12.04 11.44
N ALA A 57 8.75 10.96 11.13
CA ALA A 57 7.68 10.45 11.97
C ALA A 57 8.20 10.04 13.35
N LYS A 58 7.37 10.24 14.37
CA LYS A 58 7.66 9.73 15.72
C LYS A 58 7.53 8.20 15.72
N LEU A 59 8.38 7.53 16.49
CA LEU A 59 8.21 6.12 16.81
C LEU A 59 7.05 5.95 17.78
N GLU A 60 6.33 4.86 17.60
CA GLU A 60 5.31 4.37 18.53
C GLU A 60 5.76 3.01 19.09
N ASP A 61 5.32 2.68 20.29
CA ASP A 61 5.59 1.36 20.87
C ASP A 61 4.88 0.27 20.06
N GLY A 62 5.58 -0.82 19.74
CA GLY A 62 5.07 -1.88 18.88
C GLY A 62 5.01 -1.52 17.40
N GLN A 63 5.58 -0.39 16.97
CA GLN A 63 5.56 0.01 15.57
C GLN A 63 6.50 -0.86 14.72
N GLN A 64 6.00 -1.31 13.57
CA GLN A 64 6.80 -2.00 12.55
C GLN A 64 7.24 -1.01 11.48
N LEU A 65 8.56 -0.88 11.31
CA LEU A 65 9.16 -0.03 10.31
C LEU A 65 9.66 -0.88 9.15
N ASP A 66 8.89 -0.88 8.06
CA ASP A 66 9.25 -1.54 6.82
C ASP A 66 10.03 -0.59 5.91
N ILE A 67 11.29 -0.94 5.61
CA ILE A 67 12.14 -0.13 4.74
C ILE A 67 12.14 -0.75 3.34
N PRO A 68 11.43 -0.14 2.37
CA PRO A 68 11.39 -0.67 1.01
C PRO A 68 12.75 -0.54 0.33
N PHE A 69 13.06 -1.49 -0.54
CA PHE A 69 14.29 -1.46 -1.32
C PHE A 69 14.14 -0.50 -2.53
N VAL A 70 15.13 0.35 -2.81
CA VAL A 70 15.26 1.19 -4.02
C VAL A 70 15.46 0.24 -5.21
N GLY A 71 14.50 0.29 -6.15
CA GLY A 71 14.58 -0.49 -7.38
C GLY A 71 14.30 -1.97 -7.14
N GLY A 72 13.09 -2.41 -7.48
CA GLY A 72 12.78 -3.83 -7.59
C GLY A 72 13.69 -4.51 -8.61
N ALA A 73 14.80 -5.05 -8.13
CA ALA A 73 15.58 -6.09 -8.78
C ALA A 73 16.29 -6.85 -7.67
N ALA A 74 15.60 -7.85 -7.10
CA ALA A 74 16.31 -9.03 -6.65
C ALA A 74 17.32 -9.42 -7.74
N PRO A 75 18.57 -9.80 -7.42
CA PRO A 75 19.46 -10.32 -8.44
C PRO A 75 18.72 -11.44 -9.15
N THR A 76 18.49 -11.24 -10.45
CA THR A 76 17.87 -12.17 -11.37
C THR A 76 18.61 -13.50 -11.29
N SER A 77 18.13 -14.39 -10.43
CA SER A 77 18.52 -15.79 -10.48
C SER A 77 17.67 -16.40 -11.58
N THR A 78 18.30 -16.60 -12.73
CA THR A 78 17.79 -17.34 -13.87
C THR A 78 17.42 -18.76 -13.43
N GLY A 79 16.16 -18.95 -13.03
CA GLY A 79 15.55 -20.25 -12.77
C GLY A 79 14.21 -20.31 -13.50
N PRO A 80 13.91 -21.41 -14.23
CA PRO A 80 12.66 -21.48 -14.98
C PRO A 80 11.45 -21.46 -14.04
N PHE A 81 10.54 -20.58 -14.44
CA PHE A 81 9.25 -20.23 -13.87
C PHE A 81 8.36 -21.44 -13.50
N VAL A 82 7.93 -21.51 -12.25
CA VAL A 82 6.68 -22.16 -11.84
C VAL A 82 5.93 -21.24 -10.88
N VAL A 83 4.96 -20.49 -11.40
CA VAL A 83 4.01 -19.74 -10.56
C VAL A 83 2.85 -20.65 -10.17
N LEU A 84 2.70 -20.84 -8.87
CA LEU A 84 1.48 -21.40 -8.27
C LEU A 84 0.83 -20.27 -7.45
N PRO A 85 -0.44 -19.89 -7.69
CA PRO A 85 -1.10 -18.87 -6.90
C PRO A 85 -1.48 -19.43 -5.54
N THR A 86 -1.11 -18.75 -4.45
CA THR A 86 -1.63 -19.03 -3.10
C THR A 86 -2.45 -17.82 -2.63
N PRO A 87 -3.65 -18.00 -2.03
CA PRO A 87 -4.57 -16.91 -1.72
C PRO A 87 -4.11 -16.05 -0.53
N GLY A 88 -4.27 -14.74 -0.68
CA GLY A 88 -3.83 -13.72 0.27
C GLY A 88 -4.72 -13.55 1.49
N THR A 89 -4.10 -13.10 2.58
CA THR A 89 -4.75 -12.64 3.80
C THR A 89 -4.78 -11.10 3.76
N GLY A 90 -5.84 -10.53 3.20
CA GLY A 90 -6.06 -9.08 3.14
C GLY A 90 -6.91 -8.61 4.31
N THR A 91 -6.28 -7.97 5.31
CA THR A 91 -6.99 -7.16 6.30
C THR A 91 -6.63 -5.70 6.03
N ALA A 92 -7.52 -4.96 5.37
CA ALA A 92 -7.45 -3.50 5.28
C ALA A 92 -8.87 -2.92 5.22
N ASN A 93 -9.43 -2.59 6.39
CA ASN A 93 -10.63 -1.78 6.50
C ASN A 93 -10.26 -0.30 6.33
N LYS A 94 -10.30 0.21 5.10
CA LYS A 94 -10.81 1.55 4.76
C LYS A 94 -11.02 1.64 3.24
N ALA A 95 -12.27 1.42 2.82
CA ALA A 95 -12.86 1.88 1.56
C ALA A 95 -11.87 2.25 0.43
N ASN A 96 -11.25 1.26 -0.21
CA ASN A 96 -10.56 1.45 -1.48
C ASN A 96 -11.60 1.39 -2.62
N LEU A 97 -12.68 2.16 -2.47
CA LEU A 97 -13.77 2.20 -3.44
C LEU A 97 -13.24 2.88 -4.71
N VAL A 98 -13.25 2.15 -5.81
CA VAL A 98 -12.81 2.62 -7.12
C VAL A 98 -13.83 3.63 -7.64
N ASN A 99 -13.42 4.89 -7.84
CA ASN A 99 -14.31 5.87 -8.43
C ASN A 99 -14.39 5.72 -9.94
N ILE A 100 -15.54 5.34 -10.47
CA ILE A 100 -15.74 5.10 -11.91
C ILE A 100 -15.56 6.37 -12.78
N ASN A 101 -15.72 7.57 -12.20
CA ASN A 101 -15.49 8.85 -12.88
C ASN A 101 -14.01 9.19 -13.04
N THR A 102 -13.16 8.78 -12.10
CA THR A 102 -11.72 9.14 -12.09
C THR A 102 -10.79 7.94 -12.26
N ALA A 103 -11.30 6.72 -12.13
CA ALA A 103 -10.52 5.49 -12.22
C ALA A 103 -9.86 5.35 -13.58
N THR A 104 -8.69 4.74 -13.56
CA THR A 104 -7.95 4.33 -14.75
C THR A 104 -8.43 2.96 -15.22
N ALA A 105 -8.01 2.56 -16.44
CA ALA A 105 -8.36 1.25 -16.97
C ALA A 105 -7.82 0.11 -16.08
N GLU A 106 -6.65 0.32 -15.46
CA GLU A 106 -6.04 -0.64 -14.54
C GLU A 106 -6.84 -0.76 -13.24
N GLU A 107 -7.32 0.36 -12.67
CA GLU A 107 -8.15 0.32 -11.47
C GLU A 107 -9.51 -0.34 -11.73
N LEU A 108 -10.11 -0.09 -12.89
CA LEU A 108 -11.34 -0.75 -13.30
C LEU A 108 -11.12 -2.25 -13.57
N ASP A 109 -9.97 -2.64 -14.14
CA ASP A 109 -9.60 -4.04 -14.37
C ASP A 109 -9.39 -4.82 -13.06
N THR A 110 -9.05 -4.14 -11.95
CA THR A 110 -8.99 -4.79 -10.63
C THR A 110 -10.34 -5.27 -10.11
N LEU A 111 -11.45 -4.80 -10.70
CA LEU A 111 -12.80 -5.13 -10.24
C LEU A 111 -13.27 -6.49 -10.77
N PRO A 112 -13.90 -7.33 -9.91
CA PRO A 112 -14.35 -8.66 -10.30
C PRO A 112 -15.41 -8.59 -11.42
N GLY A 113 -15.08 -9.18 -12.57
CA GLY A 113 -15.96 -9.21 -13.75
C GLY A 113 -15.83 -8.00 -14.68
N ILE A 114 -14.95 -7.05 -14.38
CA ILE A 114 -14.54 -5.97 -15.28
C ILE A 114 -13.16 -6.34 -15.82
N GLY A 115 -13.08 -6.73 -17.09
CA GLY A 115 -11.81 -6.96 -17.76
C GLY A 115 -11.30 -5.70 -18.48
N PRO A 116 -10.13 -5.76 -19.14
CA PRO A 116 -9.51 -4.60 -19.78
C PRO A 116 -10.38 -4.03 -20.91
N ALA A 117 -11.10 -4.90 -21.62
CA ALA A 117 -12.06 -4.50 -22.66
C ALA A 117 -13.28 -3.75 -22.09
N THR A 118 -13.74 -4.15 -20.91
CA THR A 118 -14.87 -3.51 -20.23
C THR A 118 -14.43 -2.20 -19.59
N ALA A 119 -13.26 -2.18 -18.93
CA ALA A 119 -12.64 -1.00 -18.36
C ALA A 119 -12.47 0.12 -19.40
N GLN A 120 -11.97 -0.19 -20.59
CA GLN A 120 -11.86 0.77 -21.69
C GLN A 120 -13.22 1.35 -22.10
N LYS A 121 -14.26 0.53 -22.14
CA LYS A 121 -15.62 0.99 -22.49
C LYS A 121 -16.23 1.90 -21.42
N ILE A 122 -15.90 1.72 -20.15
CA ILE A 122 -16.33 2.61 -19.07
C ILE A 122 -15.74 4.01 -19.28
N ILE A 123 -14.45 4.06 -19.63
CA ILE A 123 -13.74 5.31 -19.91
C ILE A 123 -14.32 5.99 -21.17
N ASP A 124 -14.55 5.22 -22.23
CA ASP A 124 -15.15 5.72 -23.47
C ASP A 124 -16.60 6.21 -23.24
N TYR A 125 -17.36 5.49 -22.42
CA TYR A 125 -18.72 5.87 -22.06
C TYR A 125 -18.76 7.20 -21.32
N ARG A 126 -17.89 7.42 -20.32
CA ARG A 126 -17.85 8.70 -19.59
C ARG A 126 -17.33 9.87 -20.43
N ASP A 127 -16.48 9.60 -21.41
CA ASP A 127 -15.98 10.63 -22.34
C ASP A 127 -17.10 11.08 -23.30
N GLN A 128 -17.93 10.15 -23.76
CA GLN A 128 -19.02 10.43 -24.71
C GLN A 128 -20.33 10.88 -24.06
N ASN A 129 -20.72 10.29 -22.92
CA ASN A 129 -22.01 10.53 -22.26
C ASN A 129 -21.88 11.47 -21.04
N GLY A 130 -20.67 11.73 -20.59
CA GLY A 130 -20.40 12.49 -19.36
C GLY A 130 -20.20 11.60 -18.13
N PRO A 131 -19.90 12.19 -16.97
CA PRO A 131 -19.63 11.44 -15.74
C PRO A 131 -20.85 10.65 -15.26
N PHE A 132 -20.60 9.52 -14.61
CA PHE A 132 -21.58 8.70 -13.93
C PHE A 132 -22.08 9.42 -12.67
N ASN A 133 -23.40 9.62 -12.58
CA ASN A 133 -24.03 10.23 -11.40
C ASN A 133 -24.24 9.25 -10.25
N GLN A 134 -24.42 7.96 -10.57
CA GLN A 134 -24.75 6.89 -9.62
C GLN A 134 -23.95 5.65 -9.98
N ILE A 135 -23.64 4.80 -9.00
CA ILE A 135 -22.92 3.55 -9.26
C ILE A 135 -23.67 2.62 -10.23
N GLU A 136 -25.01 2.68 -10.26
CA GLU A 136 -25.86 1.86 -11.15
C GLU A 136 -25.71 2.26 -12.62
N ASP A 137 -25.29 3.50 -12.90
CA ASP A 137 -25.15 4.02 -14.26
C ASP A 137 -24.03 3.30 -15.04
N ILE A 138 -23.11 2.64 -14.32
CA ILE A 138 -22.12 1.74 -14.91
C ILE A 138 -22.75 0.58 -15.69
N MET A 139 -24.00 0.21 -15.40
CA MET A 139 -24.74 -0.83 -16.14
C MET A 139 -25.16 -0.39 -17.55
N ASN A 140 -25.11 0.91 -17.85
CA ASN A 140 -25.32 1.40 -19.22
C ASN A 140 -24.12 1.12 -20.14
N VAL A 141 -22.98 0.72 -19.57
CA VAL A 141 -21.77 0.40 -20.32
C VAL A 141 -21.88 -0.99 -20.95
N PRO A 142 -21.63 -1.13 -22.26
CA PRO A 142 -21.79 -2.41 -22.97
C PRO A 142 -20.79 -3.47 -22.51
N GLY A 143 -21.23 -4.44 -21.73
CA GLY A 143 -20.39 -5.49 -21.15
C GLY A 143 -20.45 -5.56 -19.63
N ILE A 144 -21.16 -4.62 -18.99
CA ILE A 144 -21.43 -4.64 -17.56
C ILE A 144 -22.88 -5.06 -17.36
N GLY A 145 -23.05 -6.34 -17.03
CA GLY A 145 -24.35 -6.89 -16.69
C GLY A 145 -24.67 -6.72 -15.19
N PRO A 146 -25.92 -7.04 -14.79
CA PRO A 146 -26.32 -7.05 -13.38
C PRO A 146 -25.46 -7.99 -12.53
N SER A 147 -24.97 -9.09 -13.10
CA SER A 147 -24.06 -10.02 -12.41
C SER A 147 -22.71 -9.39 -12.09
N THR A 148 -22.15 -8.60 -13.01
CA THR A 148 -20.90 -7.88 -12.77
C THR A 148 -21.14 -6.75 -11.78
N PHE A 149 -22.21 -5.98 -11.96
CA PHE A 149 -22.58 -4.89 -11.07
C PHE A 149 -22.73 -5.35 -9.62
N ASP A 150 -23.39 -6.48 -9.35
CA ASP A 150 -23.58 -6.96 -7.98
C ASP A 150 -22.26 -7.31 -7.27
N LEU A 151 -21.24 -7.73 -8.04
CA LEU A 151 -19.89 -8.02 -7.53
C LEU A 151 -19.08 -6.76 -7.27
N VAL A 152 -19.32 -5.68 -8.04
CA VAL A 152 -18.51 -4.46 -7.98
C VAL A 152 -19.19 -3.32 -7.21
N LYS A 153 -20.51 -3.35 -6.98
CA LYS A 153 -21.28 -2.26 -6.33
C LYS A 153 -20.77 -1.88 -4.93
N ASP A 154 -20.16 -2.83 -4.21
CA ASP A 154 -19.57 -2.61 -2.88
C ASP A 154 -18.09 -2.16 -2.96
N LEU A 155 -17.53 -2.17 -4.17
CA LEU A 155 -16.13 -1.84 -4.49
C LEU A 155 -16.01 -0.57 -5.33
N ILE A 156 -17.12 0.02 -5.80
CA ILE A 156 -17.13 1.22 -6.63
C ILE A 156 -17.86 2.39 -5.95
N THR A 157 -17.59 3.59 -6.43
CA THR A 157 -18.21 4.82 -5.94
C THR A 157 -18.25 5.88 -7.05
N VAL A 158 -19.05 6.91 -6.83
CA VAL A 158 -19.16 8.09 -7.69
C VAL A 158 -19.09 9.32 -6.79
N TYR A 159 -18.19 10.24 -7.10
CA TYR A 159 -18.09 11.58 -6.51
C TYR A 159 -17.72 12.61 -7.56
#